data_AF-A0A524MJY9-F1
#
_entry.id   AF-A0A524MJY9-F1
#
_cell.length_a   1.000
_cell.length_b   1.000
_cell.length_c   1.000
_cell.angle_alpha   90.00
_cell.angle_beta   90.00
_cell.angle_gamma   90.00
#
_symmetry.space_group_name_H-M   'P 1'
#
loop_
_entity.id
_entity.type
_entity.pdbx_description
1 polymer ?
#
loop_
_entity_poly.entity_id
_entity_poly.type
_entity_poly.pdbx_seq_one_letter_code
_entity_poly.pdbx_strand_id
1 'polypeptide(L)'
;MAENNGMVYMSVTTKSILLTTTLLILGLLTFVVPIDAQANSQDLLMTNMEIHVELDNDCSTIVILETEFSNLGSTSLTSFDLRVDVRGLQVNEATINDSIVETTVASKDNFVIVSIYPDTTISVGGQGKLDLNFTTL
;
A
#
# COMPACT_ATOMS: atom_id res chain seq x y z
N MET A 1 36.03 50.48 -49.79
CA MET A 1 36.90 49.33 -50.06
C MET A 1 37.13 48.61 -48.75
N ALA A 2 36.96 47.30 -48.77
CA ALA A 2 36.70 46.42 -47.63
C ALA A 2 37.86 46.31 -46.63
N GLU A 3 37.55 46.05 -45.36
CA GLU A 3 37.97 44.80 -44.73
C GLU A 3 37.13 44.46 -43.49
N ASN A 4 36.71 43.20 -43.48
CA ASN A 4 35.95 42.48 -42.47
C ASN A 4 36.94 41.98 -41.40
N ASN A 5 36.63 42.10 -40.11
CA ASN A 5 37.24 41.26 -39.09
C ASN A 5 36.27 41.07 -37.93
N GLY A 6 35.72 39.87 -37.85
CA GLY A 6 34.78 39.45 -36.83
C GLY A 6 35.40 39.37 -35.44
N MET A 7 34.54 39.51 -34.45
CA MET A 7 34.74 38.90 -33.15
C MET A 7 33.43 38.27 -32.68
N VAL A 8 33.42 36.95 -32.80
CA VAL A 8 32.87 35.93 -31.91
C VAL A 8 31.72 36.40 -31.00
N TYR A 9 30.49 36.05 -31.39
CA TYR A 9 29.40 35.89 -30.43
C TYR A 9 29.76 34.73 -29.50
N MET A 10 30.21 35.06 -28.29
CA MET A 10 30.36 34.07 -27.23
C MET A 10 28.95 33.70 -26.76
N SER A 11 28.55 32.46 -27.02
CA SER A 11 27.34 31.80 -26.53
C SER A 11 27.17 32.01 -25.03
N VAL A 12 26.24 32.88 -24.64
CA VAL A 12 25.71 32.93 -23.27
C VAL A 12 24.49 32.02 -23.20
N THR A 13 24.64 30.75 -23.60
CA THR A 13 23.53 29.80 -23.68
C THR A 13 23.88 28.46 -23.05
N THR A 14 24.70 28.46 -22.00
CA THR A 14 25.11 27.20 -21.33
C THR A 14 25.23 27.32 -19.82
N LYS A 15 24.54 28.27 -19.18
CA LYS A 15 24.50 28.36 -17.70
C LYS A 15 23.10 28.47 -17.07
N SER A 16 22.03 28.60 -17.86
CA SER A 16 20.66 28.80 -17.35
C SER A 16 19.69 27.64 -17.62
N ILE A 17 20.18 26.42 -17.83
CA ILE A 17 19.32 25.22 -17.96
C ILE A 17 19.53 24.25 -16.78
N LEU A 18 20.58 24.43 -15.97
CA LEU A 18 20.90 23.49 -14.89
C LEU A 18 20.15 23.73 -13.57
N LEU A 19 19.47 24.87 -13.43
CA LEU A 19 18.83 25.27 -12.16
C LEU A 19 17.31 25.12 -12.13
N THR A 20 16.67 24.79 -13.24
CA THR A 20 15.21 24.56 -13.29
C THR A 20 14.82 23.08 -13.30
N THR A 21 15.75 22.15 -13.52
CA THR A 21 15.48 20.71 -13.45
C THR A 21 15.57 20.12 -12.05
N THR A 22 16.29 20.77 -11.12
CA THR A 22 16.44 20.25 -9.74
C THR A 22 15.21 20.52 -8.86
N LEU A 23 14.36 21.49 -9.20
CA LEU A 23 13.17 21.82 -8.42
C LEU A 23 11.95 20.94 -8.77
N LEU A 24 11.96 20.26 -9.93
CA LEU A 24 10.83 19.43 -10.37
C LEU A 24 10.89 18.00 -9.81
N ILE A 25 12.08 17.51 -9.44
CA ILE A 25 12.27 16.14 -8.92
C ILE A 25 11.93 16.08 -7.41
N LEU A 26 11.88 17.23 -6.73
CA LEU A 26 11.52 17.28 -5.30
C LEU A 26 10.00 17.29 -5.04
N GLY A 27 9.17 17.35 -6.09
CA GLY A 27 7.71 17.43 -5.99
C GLY A 27 6.97 16.09 -6.01
N LEU A 28 7.67 14.96 -6.21
CA LEU A 28 7.06 13.63 -6.32
C LEU A 28 7.11 12.80 -5.03
N LEU A 29 7.65 13.36 -3.95
CA LEU A 29 7.45 12.79 -2.61
C LEU A 29 6.14 13.33 -2.05
N THR A 30 5.02 13.00 -2.70
CA THR A 30 3.75 13.00 -1.99
C THR A 30 3.90 11.95 -0.91
N PHE A 31 4.06 12.41 0.33
CA PHE A 31 3.80 11.60 1.51
C PHE A 31 2.44 10.93 1.27
N VAL A 32 2.45 9.63 1.01
CA VAL A 32 1.28 8.81 1.27
C VAL A 32 1.15 8.91 2.78
N VAL A 33 0.38 9.89 3.25
CA VAL A 33 -0.06 9.91 4.64
C VAL A 33 -0.76 8.57 4.79
N PRO A 34 -0.37 7.70 5.73
CA PRO A 34 -1.19 6.54 6.01
C PRO A 34 -2.59 7.09 6.27
N ILE A 35 -3.53 6.78 5.39
CA ILE A 35 -4.94 6.98 5.67
C ILE A 35 -5.11 6.21 6.96
N ASP A 36 -5.38 6.93 8.06
CA ASP A 36 -5.69 6.33 9.34
C ASP A 36 -6.75 5.27 9.04
N ALA A 37 -6.34 4.01 9.03
CA ALA A 37 -7.28 2.92 9.15
C ALA A 37 -8.13 3.27 10.37
N GLN A 38 -9.44 3.05 10.30
CA GLN A 38 -10.35 3.36 11.40
C GLN A 38 -10.08 2.43 12.58
N ALA A 39 -8.93 2.61 13.24
CA ALA A 39 -8.36 1.75 14.26
C ALA A 39 -9.22 1.67 15.52
N ASN A 40 -10.30 2.46 15.61
CA ASN A 40 -11.13 2.60 16.80
C ASN A 40 -12.61 2.24 16.61
N SER A 41 -13.09 1.88 15.41
CA SER A 41 -14.46 1.36 15.22
C SER A 41 -14.67 0.76 13.82
N GLN A 42 -14.03 -0.36 13.53
CA GLN A 42 -14.41 -1.18 12.37
C GLN A 42 -15.48 -2.19 12.77
N ASP A 43 -16.72 -1.94 12.36
CA ASP A 43 -17.80 -2.91 12.52
C ASP A 43 -17.81 -3.82 11.28
N LEU A 44 -16.73 -4.56 11.07
CA LEU A 44 -16.62 -5.55 9.99
C LEU A 44 -16.88 -6.94 10.57
N LEU A 45 -17.93 -7.61 10.08
CA LEU A 45 -18.18 -9.01 10.40
C LEU A 45 -17.45 -9.90 9.39
N MET A 46 -16.61 -10.81 9.88
CA MET A 46 -15.97 -11.84 9.06
C MET A 46 -16.63 -13.19 9.29
N THR A 47 -16.99 -13.87 8.20
CA THR A 47 -17.66 -15.16 8.19
C THR A 47 -16.96 -16.13 7.25
N ASN A 48 -17.30 -17.42 7.38
CA ASN A 48 -16.81 -18.47 6.49
C ASN A 48 -15.27 -18.47 6.36
N MET A 49 -14.59 -18.27 7.49
CA MET A 49 -13.14 -18.20 7.54
C MET A 49 -12.54 -19.60 7.36
N GLU A 50 -11.69 -19.73 6.36
CA GLU A 50 -10.89 -20.91 6.06
C GLU A 50 -9.41 -20.52 6.13
N ILE A 51 -8.61 -21.35 6.81
CA ILE A 51 -7.18 -21.10 6.99
C ILE A 51 -6.42 -22.34 6.55
N HIS A 52 -5.61 -22.17 5.52
CA HIS A 52 -4.64 -23.14 5.06
C HIS A 52 -3.25 -22.74 5.54
N VAL A 53 -2.50 -23.69 6.08
CA VAL A 53 -1.17 -23.47 6.63
C VAL A 53 -0.22 -24.51 6.09
N GLU A 54 0.90 -24.06 5.53
CA GLU A 54 1.98 -24.90 5.04
C GLU A 54 3.30 -24.49 5.72
N LEU A 55 4.04 -25.48 6.20
CA LEU A 55 5.38 -25.29 6.75
C LEU A 55 6.41 -25.65 5.68
N ASP A 56 7.24 -24.69 5.29
CA ASP A 56 8.31 -24.92 4.33
C ASP A 56 9.58 -25.43 5.04
N ASN A 57 10.51 -25.95 4.26
CA ASN A 57 11.78 -26.56 4.70
C ASN A 57 12.73 -25.56 5.38
N ASP A 58 12.55 -24.27 5.13
CA ASP A 58 13.29 -23.18 5.78
C ASP A 58 12.68 -22.73 7.11
N CYS A 59 11.67 -23.47 7.61
CA CYS A 59 10.89 -23.17 8.80
C CYS A 59 10.01 -21.90 8.70
N SER A 60 9.91 -21.29 7.51
CA SER A 60 8.87 -20.31 7.25
C SER A 60 7.50 -20.99 7.16
N THR A 61 6.46 -20.30 7.60
CA THR A 61 5.09 -20.81 7.52
C THR A 61 4.31 -19.93 6.56
N ILE A 62 3.79 -20.51 5.49
CA ILE A 62 2.88 -19.86 4.54
C ILE A 62 1.46 -20.07 5.06
N VAL A 63 0.71 -18.99 5.16
CA VAL A 63 -0.68 -18.98 5.60
C VAL A 63 -1.54 -18.35 4.53
N ILE A 64 -2.58 -19.06 4.11
CA ILE A 64 -3.63 -18.55 3.23
C ILE A 64 -4.91 -18.48 4.05
N LEU A 65 -5.39 -17.27 4.29
CA LEU A 65 -6.66 -16.99 4.95
C LEU A 65 -7.68 -16.57 3.90
N GLU A 66 -8.79 -17.29 3.82
CA GLU A 66 -9.93 -16.94 2.99
C GLU A 66 -11.11 -16.63 3.92
N THR A 67 -11.78 -15.50 3.71
CA THR A 67 -12.95 -15.15 4.54
C THR A 67 -13.91 -14.24 3.78
N GLU A 68 -15.20 -14.40 4.03
CA GLU A 68 -16.19 -13.41 3.63
C GLU A 68 -16.26 -12.30 4.67
N PHE A 69 -16.53 -11.06 4.25
CA PHE A 69 -16.74 -9.94 5.15
C PHE A 69 -18.01 -9.14 4.82
N SER A 70 -18.55 -8.47 5.83
CA SER A 70 -19.66 -7.53 5.72
C SER A 70 -19.44 -6.30 6.58
N ASN A 71 -19.60 -5.11 6.01
CA ASN A 71 -19.56 -3.85 6.75
C ASN A 71 -20.89 -3.62 7.48
N LEU A 72 -20.91 -3.91 8.78
CA LEU A 72 -22.05 -3.68 9.67
C LEU A 72 -22.04 -2.28 10.30
N GLY A 73 -21.04 -1.47 9.98
CA GLY A 73 -20.87 -0.14 10.53
C GLY A 73 -21.91 0.85 10.03
N SER A 74 -21.93 2.02 10.66
CA SER A 74 -22.77 3.14 10.25
C SER A 74 -22.15 3.99 9.14
N THR A 75 -20.90 3.71 8.75
CA THR A 75 -20.16 4.46 7.72
C THR A 75 -19.48 3.53 6.73
N SER A 76 -19.20 4.06 5.54
CA SER A 76 -18.44 3.34 4.51
C SER A 76 -16.95 3.29 4.85
N LEU A 77 -16.28 2.19 4.51
CA LEU A 77 -14.87 1.98 4.82
C LEU A 77 -14.00 2.13 3.57
N THR A 78 -12.93 2.92 3.67
CA THR A 78 -11.87 3.02 2.64
C THR A 78 -10.67 2.14 2.96
N SER A 79 -10.63 1.56 4.15
CA SER A 79 -9.62 0.61 4.63
C SER A 79 -10.16 -0.12 5.85
N PHE A 80 -9.57 -1.26 6.19
CA PHE A 80 -9.81 -1.97 7.44
C PHE A 80 -8.56 -2.74 7.87
N ASP A 81 -8.48 -3.02 9.17
CA ASP A 81 -7.32 -3.65 9.80
C ASP A 81 -7.61 -5.11 10.17
N LEU A 82 -6.62 -5.96 9.97
CA LEU A 82 -6.56 -7.31 10.52
C LEU A 82 -5.46 -7.37 11.58
N ARG A 83 -5.85 -7.75 12.80
CA ARG A 83 -4.88 -8.11 13.84
C ARG A 83 -4.56 -9.60 13.74
N VAL A 84 -3.29 -9.90 13.56
CA VAL A 84 -2.75 -11.27 13.53
C VAL A 84 -1.79 -11.45 14.69
N ASP A 85 -2.10 -12.37 15.61
CA ASP A 85 -1.30 -12.62 16.82
C ASP A 85 -0.05 -13.46 16.51
N VAL A 86 0.93 -12.84 15.83
CA VAL A 86 2.23 -13.41 15.44
C VAL A 86 3.37 -12.42 15.72
N ARG A 87 4.62 -12.91 15.76
CA ARG A 87 5.82 -12.09 16.04
C ARG A 87 6.48 -11.48 14.81
N GLY A 88 6.10 -11.93 13.62
CA GLY A 88 6.60 -11.47 12.34
C GLY A 88 5.69 -12.00 11.24
N LEU A 89 5.40 -11.13 10.27
CA LEU A 89 4.52 -11.45 9.15
C LEU A 89 4.94 -10.59 7.96
N GLN A 90 5.00 -11.22 6.79
CA GLN A 90 5.08 -10.55 5.50
C GLN A 90 3.84 -10.92 4.70
N VAL A 91 3.10 -9.93 4.21
CA VAL A 91 2.02 -10.16 3.25
C VAL A 91 2.64 -10.43 1.89
N ASN A 92 2.28 -11.56 1.29
CA ASN A 92 2.70 -11.95 -0.06
C ASN A 92 1.71 -11.39 -1.08
N GLU A 93 0.41 -11.55 -0.81
CA GLU A 93 -0.68 -11.09 -1.66
C GLU A 93 -1.95 -10.91 -0.81
N ALA A 94 -2.77 -9.94 -1.18
CA ALA A 94 -4.14 -9.81 -0.68
C ALA A 94 -5.05 -9.49 -1.85
N THR A 95 -6.22 -10.13 -1.90
CA THR A 95 -7.25 -9.84 -2.91
C THR A 95 -8.61 -9.63 -2.25
N ILE A 96 -9.43 -8.77 -2.87
CA ILE A 96 -10.86 -8.67 -2.57
C ILE A 96 -11.63 -8.99 -3.84
N ASN A 97 -12.51 -10.00 -3.78
CA ASN A 97 -13.25 -10.51 -4.93
C ASN A 97 -12.32 -10.76 -6.14
N ASP A 98 -11.24 -11.52 -5.90
CA ASP A 98 -10.19 -11.88 -6.87
C ASP A 98 -9.36 -10.70 -7.43
N SER A 99 -9.56 -9.47 -6.94
CA SER A 99 -8.81 -8.28 -7.35
C SER A 99 -7.74 -7.94 -6.32
N ILE A 100 -6.48 -7.80 -6.75
CA ILE A 100 -5.35 -7.46 -5.85
C ILE A 100 -5.60 -6.09 -5.21
N VAL A 101 -5.36 -6.01 -3.90
CA VAL A 101 -5.50 -4.77 -3.12
C VAL A 101 -4.19 -4.40 -2.43
N GLU A 102 -4.01 -3.11 -2.14
CA GLU A 102 -2.85 -2.63 -1.40
C GLU A 102 -2.94 -3.03 0.08
N THR A 103 -1.78 -3.36 0.67
CA THR A 103 -1.66 -3.65 2.10
C THR A 103 -0.48 -2.95 2.74
N THR A 104 -0.61 -2.63 4.03
CA THR A 104 0.51 -2.22 4.88
C THR A 104 0.63 -3.12 6.09
N VAL A 105 1.84 -3.31 6.60
CA VAL A 105 2.12 -4.18 7.75
C VAL A 105 2.79 -3.36 8.84
N ALA A 106 2.22 -3.39 10.04
CA ALA A 106 2.76 -2.71 11.21
C ALA A 106 2.90 -3.70 12.38
N SER A 107 4.15 -4.00 12.75
CA SER A 107 4.43 -4.83 13.92
C SER A 107 4.17 -4.07 15.22
N LYS A 108 3.53 -4.75 16.18
CA LYS A 108 3.39 -4.35 17.58
C LYS A 108 4.02 -5.43 18.46
N ASP A 109 4.12 -5.18 19.77
CA ASP A 109 4.89 -6.03 20.70
C ASP A 109 4.54 -7.53 20.63
N ASN A 110 3.26 -7.87 20.44
CA ASN A 110 2.77 -9.24 20.47
C ASN A 110 1.79 -9.60 19.33
N PHE A 111 1.64 -8.72 18.34
CA PHE A 111 0.79 -8.94 17.18
C PHE A 111 1.23 -8.06 16.01
N VAL A 112 0.75 -8.38 14.83
CA VAL A 112 0.92 -7.59 13.62
C VAL A 112 -0.44 -7.04 13.19
N ILE A 113 -0.48 -5.78 12.77
CA ILE A 113 -1.62 -5.19 12.09
C ILE A 113 -1.35 -5.24 10.59
N VAL A 114 -2.25 -5.84 9.84
CA VAL A 114 -2.29 -5.80 8.38
C VAL A 114 -3.44 -4.86 7.99
N SER A 115 -3.11 -3.69 7.47
CA SER A 115 -4.11 -2.73 6.97
C SER A 115 -4.36 -3.04 5.49
N ILE A 116 -5.64 -3.18 5.11
CA ILE A 116 -6.08 -3.49 3.74
C ILE A 116 -6.77 -2.27 3.15
N TYR A 117 -6.40 -1.90 1.91
CA TYR A 117 -6.93 -0.75 1.18
C TYR A 117 -7.64 -1.20 -0.09
N PRO A 118 -8.97 -1.40 -0.05
CA PRO A 118 -9.75 -1.74 -1.23
C PRO A 118 -9.73 -0.62 -2.28
N ASP A 119 -9.72 -0.98 -3.56
CA ASP A 119 -9.78 -0.01 -4.68
C ASP A 119 -11.11 0.77 -4.74
N THR A 120 -12.15 0.23 -4.10
CA THR A 120 -13.47 0.86 -4.01
C THR A 120 -13.92 0.89 -2.56
N THR A 121 -14.58 1.98 -2.17
CA THR A 121 -15.10 2.12 -0.81
C THR A 121 -16.14 1.03 -0.51
N ILE A 122 -15.99 0.34 0.62
CA ILE A 122 -16.95 -0.65 1.11
C ILE A 122 -18.13 0.11 1.73
N SER A 123 -19.27 0.13 1.05
CA SER A 123 -20.49 0.77 1.56
C SER A 123 -21.01 0.09 2.84
N VAL A 124 -21.90 0.77 3.57
CA VAL A 124 -22.66 0.16 4.68
C VAL A 124 -23.49 -1.00 4.15
N GLY A 125 -23.40 -2.17 4.79
CA GLY A 125 -23.98 -3.42 4.33
C GLY A 125 -23.26 -4.06 3.13
N GLY A 126 -22.19 -3.43 2.65
CA GLY A 126 -21.33 -3.94 1.58
C GLY A 126 -20.61 -5.22 2.02
N GLN A 127 -20.42 -6.13 1.07
CA GLN A 127 -19.85 -7.46 1.31
C GLN A 127 -18.73 -7.74 0.30
N GLY A 128 -17.85 -8.67 0.66
CA GLY A 128 -16.82 -9.18 -0.24
C GLY A 128 -16.16 -10.44 0.29
N LYS A 129 -15.36 -11.07 -0.56
CA LYS A 129 -14.42 -12.13 -0.18
C LYS A 129 -13.04 -11.54 -0.07
N LEU A 130 -12.34 -11.78 1.04
CA LEU A 130 -10.95 -11.48 1.24
C LEU A 130 -10.14 -12.78 1.16
N ASP A 131 -9.11 -12.79 0.32
CA ASP A 131 -8.07 -13.81 0.33
C ASP A 131 -6.75 -13.14 0.71
N LEU A 132 -6.12 -13.59 1.79
CA LEU A 132 -4.89 -13.05 2.34
C LEU A 132 -3.83 -14.15 2.43
N ASN A 133 -2.76 -14.00 1.64
CA ASN A 133 -1.59 -14.85 1.67
C ASN A 133 -0.44 -14.13 2.38
N PHE A 134 0.07 -14.73 3.46
CA PHE A 134 1.19 -14.18 4.21
C PHE A 134 2.14 -15.26 4.71
N THR A 135 3.39 -14.88 4.91
CA THR A 135 4.43 -15.74 5.49
C THR A 135 4.77 -15.25 6.90
N THR A 136 4.88 -16.16 7.85
CA THR A 136 5.41 -15.87 9.19
C THR A 136 6.84 -16.37 9.34
N LEU A 137 7.66 -15.60 10.05
CA LEU A 137 9.11 -15.82 10.26
C LEU A 137 9.45 -16.02 11.74
#